data_AF-A0ABD3V528-F1
#
_entry.id   AF-A0ABD3V528-F1
#
_cell.length_a   1.000
_cell.length_b   1.000
_cell.length_c   1.000
_cell.angle_alpha   90.00
_cell.angle_beta   90.00
_cell.angle_gamma   90.00
#
_symmetry.space_group_name_H-M   'P 1'
#
loop_
_entity.id
_entity.type
_entity.pdbx_description
1 polymer ?
#
loop_
_entity_poly.entity_id
_entity_poly.type
_entity_poly.pdbx_seq_one_letter_code
_entity_poly.pdbx_strand_id
1 'polypeptide(L)'
;MQKVMIIFCKKNLFKGPFQFLQNYTNPCFFSDDGGLRCLPYFFIIGGIKCGTSDLYYSLKQHPEISWEHEKEISYFVNGRFTTADDRWMFERYLDTFSKSAGVIGTTYSAIPCTDSRNDCHYHHVITGDGSARMLGDKQYQLFSNTMTQVEPNLTNADIVFHLNPNTKVIILLRNPIERAYSDYHFNSWVRKLYNVSLEHFHTTMVEQISTLTKCFQTASKRSCAYRHGENPFKERLLRHGMYYIFIKDWLRVFPRHQILILRFEDMVKNKQQIFRGVLKFLGVRQLTIADENHIVNGPIMNQRPPTLRRIGDMYPKTRELLHRFYAPFNVELARLLNDSRFLWIQH
;
A
#
# COMPACT_ATOMS: atom_id res chain seq x y z
N MET A 1 25.70 11.34 -15.77
CA MET A 1 24.34 11.23 -15.21
C MET A 1 23.49 12.35 -15.78
N GLN A 2 22.97 12.17 -16.99
CA GLN A 2 22.09 13.15 -17.64
C GLN A 2 20.68 12.97 -17.08
N LYS A 3 20.17 14.04 -16.46
CA LYS A 3 18.77 14.19 -16.06
C LYS A 3 17.89 13.92 -17.28
N VAL A 4 17.09 12.87 -17.22
CA VAL A 4 16.03 12.62 -18.20
C VAL A 4 15.06 13.78 -18.10
N MET A 5 15.08 14.62 -19.13
CA MET A 5 14.17 15.74 -19.30
C MET A 5 12.78 15.16 -19.60
N ILE A 6 11.94 15.09 -18.57
CA ILE A 6 10.54 14.69 -18.67
C ILE A 6 9.80 15.83 -19.37
N ILE A 7 9.73 15.78 -20.70
CA ILE A 7 8.86 16.67 -21.47
C ILE A 7 7.52 15.97 -21.61
N PHE A 8 6.50 16.34 -20.83
CA PHE A 8 5.11 16.36 -21.30
C PHE A 8 4.30 17.41 -20.52
N CYS A 9 3.77 18.39 -21.24
CA CYS A 9 2.89 19.42 -20.71
C CYS A 9 1.45 18.90 -20.64
N LYS A 10 0.98 18.56 -19.43
CA LYS A 10 -0.42 18.66 -18.99
C LYS A 10 -0.40 19.14 -17.53
N LYS A 11 -0.08 20.43 -17.36
CA LYS A 11 0.03 21.32 -16.18
C LYS A 11 0.01 20.85 -14.70
N ASN A 12 -0.31 19.60 -14.31
CA ASN A 12 -0.40 19.18 -12.90
C ASN A 12 -0.19 17.66 -12.66
N LEU A 13 0.49 16.91 -13.55
CA LEU A 13 0.72 15.46 -13.37
C LEU A 13 1.57 15.12 -12.13
N PHE A 14 2.46 16.03 -11.76
CA PHE A 14 3.28 15.95 -10.56
C PHE A 14 3.18 17.28 -9.82
N LYS A 15 2.74 17.22 -8.57
CA LYS A 15 2.78 18.34 -7.63
C LYS A 15 4.09 18.25 -6.84
N GLY A 16 4.65 19.40 -6.46
CA GLY A 16 5.99 19.47 -5.86
C GLY A 16 7.13 19.59 -6.88
N PRO A 17 8.39 19.38 -6.46
CA PRO A 17 8.82 19.09 -5.09
C PRO A 17 8.48 20.25 -4.13
N PHE A 18 8.11 19.92 -2.90
CA PHE A 18 7.83 20.93 -1.87
C PHE A 18 9.09 21.19 -1.04
N GLN A 19 9.26 22.43 -0.58
CA GLN A 19 10.27 22.75 0.42
C GLN A 19 9.67 22.57 1.80
N PHE A 20 10.03 21.48 2.48
CA PHE A 20 9.50 21.17 3.80
C PHE A 20 10.17 21.97 4.90
N LEU A 21 9.37 22.35 5.90
CA LEU A 21 9.79 22.99 7.12
C LEU A 21 10.62 22.00 7.97
N GLN A 22 11.70 22.47 8.59
CA GLN A 22 12.64 21.62 9.35
C GLN A 22 12.18 21.31 10.78
N ASN A 23 11.22 22.09 11.29
CA ASN A 23 10.73 22.03 12.68
C ASN A 23 9.64 20.95 12.88
N TYR A 24 9.43 20.08 11.90
CA TYR A 24 8.36 19.08 11.92
C TYR A 24 8.90 17.73 11.45
N THR A 25 8.60 16.65 12.17
CA THR A 25 8.84 15.29 11.64
C THR A 25 8.02 15.06 10.39
N ASN A 26 6.78 15.54 10.39
CA ASN A 26 5.86 15.41 9.27
C ASN A 26 6.25 16.37 8.13
N PRO A 27 6.17 15.95 6.85
CA PRO A 27 6.55 16.80 5.72
C PRO A 27 5.52 17.92 5.49
N CYS A 28 5.69 19.03 6.20
CA CYS A 28 4.81 20.19 6.17
C CYS A 28 5.43 21.38 5.43
N PHE A 29 4.60 22.21 4.81
CA PHE A 29 4.97 23.41 4.06
C PHE A 29 3.82 24.43 4.14
N PHE A 30 4.11 25.71 3.88
CA PHE A 30 3.06 26.72 3.74
C PHE A 30 2.55 26.75 2.29
N SER A 31 1.23 26.71 2.09
CA SER A 31 0.61 26.95 0.80
C SER A 31 0.59 28.44 0.45
N ASP A 32 0.27 28.78 -0.80
CA ASP A 32 0.25 30.17 -1.31
C ASP A 32 -0.73 31.08 -0.54
N ASP A 33 -1.77 30.49 0.07
CA ASP A 33 -2.74 31.17 0.95
C ASP A 33 -2.23 31.38 2.40
N GLY A 34 -0.98 30.99 2.69
CA GLY A 34 -0.36 31.08 4.02
C GLY A 34 -0.76 29.97 4.98
N GLY A 35 -1.61 29.02 4.57
CA GLY A 35 -2.02 27.89 5.40
C GLY A 35 -0.92 26.84 5.56
N LEU A 36 -0.78 26.26 6.75
CA LEU A 36 0.09 25.09 6.95
C LEU A 36 -0.56 23.85 6.32
N ARG A 37 0.14 23.21 5.39
CA ARG A 37 -0.26 21.95 4.75
C ARG A 37 0.79 20.89 5.04
N CYS A 38 0.37 19.63 5.08
CA CYS A 38 1.31 18.51 5.25
C CYS A 38 0.96 17.35 4.32
N LEU A 39 2.01 16.66 3.86
CA LEU A 39 1.89 15.38 3.19
C LEU A 39 1.91 14.23 4.22
N PRO A 40 1.50 13.01 3.82
CA PRO A 40 1.76 11.82 4.62
C PRO A 40 3.26 11.63 4.87
N TYR A 41 3.64 11.39 6.11
CA TYR A 41 4.99 10.95 6.46
C TYR A 41 5.27 9.52 5.98
N PHE A 42 4.24 8.67 5.96
CA PHE A 42 4.37 7.28 5.54
C PHE A 42 3.15 6.75 4.80
N PHE A 43 3.34 5.65 4.08
CA PHE A 43 2.28 4.95 3.36
C PHE A 43 2.20 3.47 3.74
N ILE A 44 0.98 2.95 3.95
CA ILE A 44 0.69 1.52 3.99
C ILE A 44 0.14 1.12 2.62
N ILE A 45 1.02 0.73 1.71
CA ILE A 45 0.69 0.64 0.27
C ILE A 45 0.08 -0.69 -0.16
N GLY A 46 0.06 -1.69 0.71
CA GLY A 46 -0.46 -3.00 0.35
C GLY A 46 0.07 -4.11 1.23
N GLY A 47 -0.13 -5.36 0.84
CA GLY A 47 -0.97 -5.83 -0.26
C GLY A 47 -2.45 -5.93 0.15
N ILE A 48 -3.34 -5.89 -0.85
CA ILE A 48 -4.78 -6.11 -0.63
C ILE A 48 -4.99 -7.47 0.05
N LYS A 49 -5.88 -7.55 1.05
CA LYS A 49 -6.18 -8.78 1.81
C LYS A 49 -5.00 -9.39 2.59
N CYS A 50 -4.00 -8.57 2.93
CA CYS A 50 -2.85 -8.96 3.74
C CYS A 50 -2.88 -8.39 5.17
N GLY A 51 -4.04 -7.95 5.68
CA GLY A 51 -4.17 -7.41 7.04
C GLY A 51 -3.88 -5.91 7.19
N THR A 52 -3.79 -5.15 6.09
CA THR A 52 -3.49 -3.71 6.12
C THR A 52 -4.52 -2.90 6.90
N SER A 53 -5.79 -3.33 6.94
CA SER A 53 -6.81 -2.66 7.75
C SER A 53 -6.58 -2.82 9.24
N ASP A 54 -6.20 -4.01 9.72
CA ASP A 54 -5.88 -4.22 11.13
C ASP A 54 -4.73 -3.30 11.55
N LEU A 55 -3.64 -3.27 10.77
CA LEU A 55 -2.51 -2.39 11.04
C LEU A 55 -2.91 -0.91 11.01
N TYR A 56 -3.69 -0.48 10.01
CA TYR A 56 -4.17 0.90 9.91
C TYR A 56 -4.94 1.34 11.14
N TYR A 57 -5.94 0.54 11.57
CA TYR A 57 -6.76 0.91 12.72
C TYR A 57 -6.02 0.74 14.07
N SER A 58 -4.99 -0.11 14.16
CA SER A 58 -4.08 -0.12 15.31
C SER A 58 -3.22 1.15 15.35
N LEU A 59 -2.64 1.58 14.23
CA LEU A 59 -1.85 2.82 14.16
C LEU A 59 -2.72 4.06 14.36
N LYS A 60 -4.00 4.04 13.96
CA LYS A 60 -4.97 5.12 14.18
C LYS A 60 -5.26 5.40 15.66
N GLN A 61 -4.95 4.46 16.54
CA GLN A 61 -5.08 4.62 17.99
C GLN A 61 -3.80 5.18 18.66
N HIS A 62 -2.69 5.32 17.91
CA HIS A 62 -1.44 5.82 18.47
C HIS A 62 -1.47 7.35 18.60
N PRO A 63 -1.16 7.94 19.76
CA PRO A 63 -1.34 9.38 20.02
C PRO A 63 -0.40 10.28 19.20
N GLU A 64 0.75 9.78 18.75
CA GLU A 64 1.66 10.52 17.85
C GLU A 64 1.40 10.26 16.36
N ILE A 65 0.33 9.55 16.01
CA ILE A 65 -0.06 9.34 14.62
C ILE A 65 -1.45 9.91 14.39
N SER A 66 -1.50 11.03 13.67
CA SER A 66 -2.76 11.69 13.35
C SER A 66 -3.36 11.12 12.08
N TRP A 67 -4.61 10.67 12.16
CA TRP A 67 -5.41 10.20 11.03
C TRP A 67 -6.79 10.82 11.08
N GLU A 68 -7.09 11.70 10.12
CA GLU A 68 -8.38 12.40 10.07
C GLU A 68 -9.28 11.91 8.94
N HIS A 69 -8.85 10.86 8.25
CA HIS A 69 -9.58 10.22 7.17
C HIS A 69 -9.83 8.72 7.46
N GLU A 70 -10.71 8.14 6.65
CA GLU A 70 -10.87 6.70 6.59
C GLU A 70 -9.83 6.06 5.67
N LYS A 71 -9.64 4.75 5.82
CA LYS A 71 -8.70 3.99 5.01
C LYS A 71 -9.11 4.00 3.54
N GLU A 72 -8.12 3.86 2.64
CA GLU A 72 -8.27 3.85 1.17
C GLU A 72 -8.65 5.22 0.56
N ILE A 73 -7.88 6.29 0.85
CA ILE A 73 -8.01 7.58 0.14
C ILE A 73 -7.94 7.39 -1.38
N SER A 74 -7.15 6.41 -1.83
CA SER A 74 -7.13 5.93 -3.23
C SER A 74 -6.74 6.98 -4.28
N TYR A 75 -6.16 8.11 -3.87
CA TYR A 75 -5.68 9.16 -4.78
C TYR A 75 -4.68 8.61 -5.80
N PHE A 76 -3.65 7.89 -5.33
CA PHE A 76 -2.62 7.25 -6.16
C PHE A 76 -3.08 5.97 -6.88
N VAL A 77 -4.35 5.57 -6.72
CA VAL A 77 -4.89 4.32 -7.28
C VAL A 77 -5.93 4.58 -8.37
N ASN A 78 -6.83 5.54 -8.13
CA ASN A 78 -7.94 5.87 -9.02
C ASN A 78 -7.95 7.34 -9.42
N GLY A 79 -7.46 8.23 -8.56
CA GLY A 79 -7.77 9.65 -8.63
C GLY A 79 -6.85 10.50 -9.49
N ARG A 80 -5.55 10.21 -9.49
CA ARG A 80 -4.53 11.10 -10.05
C ARG A 80 -4.75 11.50 -11.53
N PHE A 81 -5.63 10.84 -12.28
CA PHE A 81 -5.76 11.01 -13.73
C PHE A 81 -7.14 11.42 -14.23
N THR A 82 -8.13 11.61 -13.35
CA THR A 82 -9.44 12.07 -13.81
C THR A 82 -9.45 13.59 -13.91
N THR A 83 -9.57 14.14 -15.12
CA THR A 83 -9.70 15.60 -15.31
C THR A 83 -11.15 16.08 -15.25
N ALA A 84 -12.10 15.16 -15.15
CA ALA A 84 -13.55 15.44 -15.20
C ALA A 84 -14.21 15.50 -13.81
N ASP A 85 -13.45 15.24 -12.75
CA ASP A 85 -13.98 15.11 -11.40
C ASP A 85 -13.05 15.79 -10.39
N ASP A 86 -13.48 16.95 -9.92
CA ASP A 86 -12.79 17.79 -8.94
C ASP A 86 -12.46 17.05 -7.64
N ARG A 87 -13.14 15.92 -7.34
CA ARG A 87 -12.82 15.06 -6.18
C ARG A 87 -11.39 14.56 -6.19
N TRP A 88 -10.74 14.51 -7.36
CA TRP A 88 -9.40 13.95 -7.50
C TRP A 88 -8.32 14.98 -7.79
N MET A 89 -8.59 16.25 -7.52
CA MET A 89 -7.53 17.25 -7.47
C MET A 89 -6.54 16.93 -6.35
N PHE A 90 -5.25 17.19 -6.57
CA PHE A 90 -4.24 17.02 -5.54
C PHE A 90 -4.53 17.84 -4.27
N GLU A 91 -5.14 19.02 -4.42
CA GLU A 91 -5.56 19.84 -3.27
C GLU A 91 -6.61 19.11 -2.41
N ARG A 92 -7.54 18.35 -3.01
CA ARG A 92 -8.49 17.52 -2.24
C ARG A 92 -7.80 16.40 -1.50
N TYR A 93 -6.73 15.85 -2.08
CA TYR A 93 -5.89 14.89 -1.38
C TYR A 93 -5.19 15.54 -0.18
N LEU A 94 -4.60 16.72 -0.36
CA LEU A 94 -4.01 17.50 0.74
C LEU A 94 -5.03 17.87 1.82
N ASP A 95 -6.27 18.18 1.43
CA ASP A 95 -7.34 18.54 2.35
C ASP A 95 -7.68 17.42 3.33
N THR A 96 -7.42 16.16 2.98
CA THR A 96 -7.58 15.01 3.90
C THR A 96 -6.63 15.06 5.10
N PHE A 97 -5.57 15.88 5.01
CA PHE A 97 -4.58 16.09 6.08
C PHE A 97 -4.68 17.45 6.75
N SER A 98 -5.58 18.35 6.30
CA SER A 98 -5.66 19.72 6.83
C SER A 98 -5.92 19.80 8.32
N LYS A 99 -6.78 18.91 8.85
CA LYS A 99 -7.04 18.88 10.30
C LYS A 99 -5.81 18.41 11.07
N SER A 100 -5.09 17.40 10.58
CA SER A 100 -3.81 16.97 11.16
C SER A 100 -2.77 18.09 11.09
N ALA A 101 -2.69 18.82 9.97
CA ALA A 101 -1.82 19.98 9.83
C ALA A 101 -2.18 21.09 10.83
N GLY A 102 -3.48 21.31 11.07
CA GLY A 102 -3.98 22.21 12.12
C GLY A 102 -3.51 21.80 13.52
N VAL A 103 -3.65 20.51 13.88
CA VAL A 103 -3.16 19.97 15.16
C VAL A 103 -1.65 20.16 15.30
N ILE A 104 -0.90 19.88 14.22
CA ILE A 104 0.55 20.06 14.18
C ILE A 104 0.94 21.54 14.36
N GLY A 105 0.20 22.46 13.72
CA GLY A 105 0.43 23.89 13.79
C GLY A 105 0.05 24.51 15.14
N THR A 106 -1.05 24.08 15.77
CA THR A 106 -1.51 24.65 17.05
C THR A 106 -0.70 24.15 18.24
N THR A 107 -0.28 22.88 18.23
CA THR A 107 0.53 22.29 19.30
C THR A 107 1.95 22.89 19.31
N TYR A 108 2.46 23.34 18.15
CA TYR A 108 3.71 24.11 18.04
C TYR A 108 3.67 25.45 18.81
N SER A 109 2.51 26.11 18.86
CA SER A 109 2.36 27.43 19.47
C SER A 109 2.02 27.40 20.97
N ALA A 110 1.65 26.23 21.52
CA ALA A 110 1.03 26.12 22.84
C ALA A 110 1.91 25.49 23.93
N ILE A 111 3.12 24.99 23.62
CA ILE A 111 3.99 24.33 24.61
C ILE A 111 5.02 25.34 25.17
N PRO A 112 4.96 25.69 26.46
CA PRO A 112 6.01 26.49 27.11
C PRO A 112 7.33 25.72 27.12
N CYS A 113 8.38 26.33 26.56
CA CYS A 113 9.73 25.79 26.49
C CYS A 113 10.28 25.50 27.90
N THR A 114 10.20 24.25 28.36
CA THR A 114 10.74 23.85 29.67
C THR A 114 11.66 22.63 29.60
N ASP A 115 11.97 22.11 28.41
CA ASP A 115 12.84 20.94 28.27
C ASP A 115 14.33 21.33 28.21
N SER A 116 15.08 20.77 29.16
CA SER A 116 16.54 20.71 29.26
C SER A 116 17.30 20.22 28.01
N ARG A 117 16.61 19.70 26.99
CA ARG A 117 17.19 19.21 25.72
C ARG A 117 17.28 20.23 24.59
N ASN A 118 16.81 21.46 24.78
CA ASN A 118 16.89 22.54 23.79
C ASN A 118 16.09 22.26 22.48
N ASP A 119 15.05 21.41 22.54
CA ASP A 119 14.26 20.97 21.38
C ASP A 119 12.78 21.42 21.45
N CYS A 120 12.56 22.68 21.82
CA CYS A 120 11.24 23.19 22.17
C CYS A 120 10.40 23.68 20.96
N HIS A 121 10.90 23.46 19.74
CA HIS A 121 10.27 23.89 18.49
C HIS A 121 10.24 22.76 17.46
N TYR A 122 10.14 21.50 17.91
CA TYR A 122 10.04 20.35 17.01
C TYR A 122 8.77 19.55 17.29
N HIS A 123 7.97 19.30 16.24
CA HIS A 123 6.71 18.58 16.38
C HIS A 123 6.82 17.13 15.90
N HIS A 124 6.55 16.19 16.81
CA HIS A 124 6.78 14.76 16.56
C HIS A 124 5.62 14.00 15.89
N VAL A 125 4.40 14.56 15.89
CA VAL A 125 3.24 13.87 15.30
C VAL A 125 3.43 13.70 13.80
N ILE A 126 3.10 12.51 13.31
CA ILE A 126 3.16 12.13 11.90
C ILE A 126 1.78 11.79 11.35
N THR A 127 1.60 11.94 10.04
CA THR A 127 0.41 11.48 9.31
C THR A 127 0.75 10.30 8.40
N GLY A 128 -0.25 9.52 7.99
CA GLY A 128 -0.04 8.43 7.05
C GLY A 128 -1.16 8.30 6.02
N ASP A 129 -0.95 7.51 4.97
CA ASP A 129 -1.98 7.08 4.01
C ASP A 129 -1.99 5.56 3.89
N GLY A 130 -3.15 4.94 4.11
CA GLY A 130 -3.34 3.50 3.98
C GLY A 130 -4.18 3.12 2.77
N SER A 131 -3.57 3.00 1.60
CA SER A 131 -4.25 2.62 0.35
C SER A 131 -3.63 1.34 -0.23
N ALA A 132 -4.20 0.17 0.10
CA ALA A 132 -3.56 -1.12 -0.09
C ALA A 132 -3.35 -1.56 -1.54
N ARG A 133 -3.93 -0.81 -2.48
CA ARG A 133 -3.78 -1.03 -3.92
C ARG A 133 -2.58 -0.29 -4.53
N MET A 134 -1.92 0.58 -3.77
CA MET A 134 -0.77 1.37 -4.23
C MET A 134 0.49 0.53 -4.51
N LEU A 135 0.57 -0.70 -3.98
CA LEU A 135 1.68 -1.60 -4.24
C LEU A 135 1.89 -1.82 -5.75
N GLY A 136 0.80 -2.00 -6.50
CA GLY A 136 0.80 -1.96 -7.95
C GLY A 136 0.40 -0.57 -8.48
N ASP A 137 0.40 -0.41 -9.80
CA ASP A 137 -0.14 0.77 -10.47
C ASP A 137 -1.20 0.35 -11.48
N LYS A 138 -2.44 0.80 -11.24
CA LYS A 138 -3.58 0.47 -12.10
C LYS A 138 -3.70 1.36 -13.34
N GLN A 139 -3.00 2.49 -13.33
CA GLN A 139 -3.24 3.60 -14.23
C GLN A 139 -1.98 3.94 -15.02
N TYR A 140 -0.94 3.11 -14.96
CA TYR A 140 0.32 3.39 -15.65
C TYR A 140 0.17 3.62 -17.16
N GLN A 141 -0.82 2.96 -17.79
CA GLN A 141 -1.12 3.13 -19.22
C GLN A 141 -1.57 4.55 -19.57
N LEU A 142 -2.11 5.31 -18.59
CA LEU A 142 -2.47 6.71 -18.78
C LEU A 142 -1.25 7.63 -18.90
N PHE A 143 -0.05 7.16 -18.53
CA PHE A 143 1.22 7.85 -18.77
C PHE A 143 1.93 7.38 -20.05
N SER A 144 1.35 6.44 -20.79
CA SER A 144 1.97 5.86 -21.97
C SER A 144 1.94 6.87 -23.11
N ASN A 145 3.10 7.47 -23.41
CA ASN A 145 3.23 8.47 -24.47
C ASN A 145 3.13 7.88 -25.89
N THR A 146 3.11 6.55 -26.00
CA THR A 146 2.96 5.84 -27.27
C THR A 146 2.01 4.65 -27.09
N MET A 147 1.26 4.30 -28.14
CA MET A 147 0.45 3.06 -28.16
C MET A 147 1.32 1.77 -28.04
N THR A 148 2.65 1.92 -28.01
CA THR A 148 3.64 0.84 -27.98
C THR A 148 4.22 0.55 -26.60
N GLN A 149 3.92 1.34 -25.56
CA GLN A 149 4.52 1.09 -24.24
C GLN A 149 3.85 -0.11 -23.56
N VAL A 150 4.58 -1.22 -23.49
CA VAL A 150 4.07 -2.49 -22.97
C VAL A 150 4.25 -2.60 -21.43
N GLU A 151 5.01 -1.69 -20.82
CA GLU A 151 5.36 -1.68 -19.39
C GLU A 151 5.40 -0.29 -18.76
N PRO A 152 5.18 -0.15 -17.44
CA PRO A 152 5.32 1.14 -16.76
C PRO A 152 6.78 1.61 -16.73
N ASN A 153 7.03 2.78 -17.34
CA ASN A 153 8.28 3.53 -17.15
C ASN A 153 8.29 4.27 -15.81
N LEU A 154 7.12 4.74 -15.39
CA LEU A 154 6.87 5.35 -14.08
C LEU A 154 5.83 4.51 -13.35
N THR A 155 6.02 4.37 -12.04
CA THR A 155 5.14 3.65 -11.11
C THR A 155 4.74 4.56 -9.96
N ASN A 156 3.80 4.13 -9.12
CA ASN A 156 3.47 4.85 -7.89
C ASN A 156 4.68 5.11 -6.98
N ALA A 157 5.72 4.27 -7.00
CA ALA A 157 6.94 4.51 -6.24
C ALA A 157 7.66 5.78 -6.71
N ASP A 158 7.86 5.95 -8.02
CA ASP A 158 8.54 7.12 -8.60
C ASP A 158 7.79 8.44 -8.23
N ILE A 159 6.47 8.36 -8.14
CA ILE A 159 5.59 9.51 -7.93
C ILE A 159 5.56 9.92 -6.46
N VAL A 160 5.46 8.95 -5.55
CA VAL A 160 5.57 9.20 -4.11
C VAL A 160 6.97 9.72 -3.77
N PHE A 161 8.01 9.18 -4.40
CA PHE A 161 9.39 9.66 -4.20
C PHE A 161 9.58 11.11 -4.67
N HIS A 162 8.99 11.47 -5.81
CA HIS A 162 9.02 12.86 -6.30
C HIS A 162 8.32 13.84 -5.34
N LEU A 163 7.24 13.41 -4.69
CA LEU A 163 6.52 14.23 -3.70
C LEU A 163 7.33 14.43 -2.42
N ASN A 164 7.88 13.35 -1.88
CA ASN A 164 8.72 13.38 -0.69
C ASN A 164 9.71 12.20 -0.73
N PRO A 165 11.00 12.46 -0.99
CA PRO A 165 12.02 11.40 -1.06
C PRO A 165 12.29 10.74 0.29
N ASN A 166 11.92 11.37 1.41
CA ASN A 166 12.10 10.85 2.77
C ASN A 166 10.92 10.00 3.27
N THR A 167 9.93 9.74 2.41
CA THR A 167 8.72 8.97 2.76
C THR A 167 9.06 7.57 3.29
N LYS A 168 8.41 7.13 4.37
CA LYS A 168 8.46 5.72 4.80
C LYS A 168 7.34 4.90 4.16
N VAL A 169 7.62 3.65 3.84
CA VAL A 169 6.68 2.75 3.14
C VAL A 169 6.55 1.45 3.91
N ILE A 170 5.31 1.01 4.15
CA ILE A 170 4.98 -0.25 4.80
C ILE A 170 4.23 -1.15 3.80
N ILE A 171 4.70 -2.38 3.66
CA ILE A 171 4.15 -3.42 2.78
C ILE A 171 3.86 -4.67 3.61
N LEU A 172 2.60 -5.11 3.67
CA LEU A 172 2.16 -6.34 4.31
C LEU A 172 1.91 -7.40 3.24
N LEU A 173 2.60 -8.52 3.30
CA LEU A 173 2.39 -9.63 2.38
C LEU A 173 1.75 -10.79 3.10
N ARG A 174 0.92 -11.54 2.39
CA ARG A 174 0.33 -12.81 2.82
C ARG A 174 0.68 -13.87 1.80
N ASN A 175 0.69 -15.15 2.18
CA ASN A 175 0.73 -16.25 1.22
C ASN A 175 -0.19 -15.93 0.03
N PRO A 176 0.35 -15.82 -1.19
CA PRO A 176 -0.39 -15.27 -2.33
C PRO A 176 -1.60 -16.13 -2.71
N ILE A 177 -1.57 -17.42 -2.38
CA ILE A 177 -2.69 -18.36 -2.53
C ILE A 177 -3.84 -17.97 -1.60
N GLU A 178 -3.53 -17.81 -0.31
CA GLU A 178 -4.49 -17.42 0.73
C GLU A 178 -5.01 -15.99 0.53
N ARG A 179 -4.16 -15.09 0.03
CA ARG A 179 -4.55 -13.73 -0.36
C ARG A 179 -5.56 -13.76 -1.51
N ALA A 180 -5.29 -14.53 -2.56
CA ALA A 180 -6.19 -14.64 -3.71
C ALA A 180 -7.57 -15.18 -3.30
N TYR A 181 -7.59 -16.22 -2.46
CA TYR A 181 -8.85 -16.78 -1.95
C TYR A 181 -9.60 -15.81 -1.03
N SER A 182 -8.88 -15.08 -0.18
CA SER A 182 -9.48 -14.02 0.65
C SER A 182 -10.07 -12.89 -0.20
N ASP A 183 -9.44 -12.55 -1.32
CA ASP A 183 -9.88 -11.50 -2.23
C ASP A 183 -11.12 -11.91 -3.05
N TYR A 184 -11.18 -13.19 -3.46
CA TYR A 184 -12.35 -13.78 -4.10
C TYR A 184 -13.61 -13.63 -3.23
N HIS A 185 -13.51 -13.98 -1.94
CA HIS A 185 -14.62 -13.84 -0.98
C HIS A 185 -14.96 -12.38 -0.63
N PHE A 186 -13.97 -11.50 -0.59
CA PHE A 186 -14.18 -10.11 -0.18
C PHE A 186 -14.85 -9.26 -1.26
N ASN A 187 -14.61 -9.57 -2.53
CA ASN A 187 -15.02 -8.71 -3.62
C ASN A 187 -16.54 -8.66 -3.80
N SER A 188 -17.10 -7.46 -3.67
CA SER A 188 -18.55 -7.24 -3.78
C SER A 188 -19.09 -7.54 -5.18
N TRP A 189 -18.33 -7.29 -6.24
CA TRP A 189 -18.74 -7.62 -7.61
C TRP A 189 -18.80 -9.12 -7.85
N VAL A 190 -17.81 -9.87 -7.36
CA VAL A 190 -17.83 -11.34 -7.42
C VAL A 190 -19.10 -11.88 -6.75
N ARG A 191 -19.42 -11.35 -5.56
CA ARG A 191 -20.60 -11.75 -4.79
C ARG A 191 -21.93 -11.34 -5.44
N LYS A 192 -21.95 -10.29 -6.24
CA LYS A 192 -23.16 -9.78 -6.91
C LYS A 192 -23.41 -10.47 -8.26
N LEU A 193 -22.34 -10.79 -8.99
CA LEU A 193 -22.42 -11.27 -10.37
C LEU A 193 -22.34 -12.79 -10.50
N TYR A 194 -21.81 -13.48 -9.50
CA TYR A 194 -21.56 -14.92 -9.59
C TYR A 194 -22.05 -15.66 -8.35
N ASN A 195 -22.40 -16.93 -8.54
CA ASN A 195 -22.62 -17.84 -7.44
C ASN A 195 -21.26 -18.22 -6.81
N VAL A 196 -20.98 -17.69 -5.63
CA VAL A 196 -19.69 -17.88 -4.96
C VAL A 196 -19.58 -19.33 -4.48
N SER A 197 -18.78 -20.13 -5.17
CA SER A 197 -18.51 -21.53 -4.82
C SER A 197 -17.02 -21.88 -4.94
N LEU A 198 -16.64 -23.05 -4.44
CA LEU A 198 -15.29 -23.62 -4.59
C LEU A 198 -14.98 -23.94 -6.06
N GLU A 199 -15.96 -24.45 -6.79
CA GLU A 199 -15.86 -24.73 -8.22
C GLU A 199 -15.61 -23.46 -9.02
N HIS A 200 -16.40 -22.40 -8.79
CA HIS A 200 -16.23 -21.13 -9.48
C HIS A 200 -14.87 -20.48 -9.15
N PHE A 201 -14.38 -20.62 -7.91
CA PHE A 201 -13.02 -20.18 -7.58
C PHE A 201 -11.98 -20.98 -8.39
N HIS A 202 -12.09 -22.30 -8.44
CA HIS A 202 -11.18 -23.16 -9.18
C HIS A 202 -11.13 -22.82 -10.68
N THR A 203 -12.29 -22.75 -11.34
CA THR A 203 -12.37 -22.43 -12.78
C THR A 203 -11.81 -21.04 -13.06
N THR A 204 -12.12 -20.06 -12.21
CA THR A 204 -11.57 -18.69 -12.30
C THR A 204 -10.04 -18.67 -12.18
N MET A 205 -9.43 -19.52 -11.34
CA MET A 205 -7.96 -19.62 -11.23
C MET A 205 -7.33 -20.29 -12.47
N VAL A 206 -7.95 -21.36 -12.98
CA VAL A 206 -7.50 -22.04 -14.20
C VAL A 206 -7.52 -21.07 -15.39
N GLU A 207 -8.63 -20.34 -15.58
CA GLU A 207 -8.76 -19.32 -16.63
C GLU A 207 -7.67 -18.26 -16.55
N GLN A 208 -7.44 -17.69 -15.35
CA GLN A 208 -6.45 -16.63 -15.18
C GLN A 208 -5.01 -17.12 -15.38
N ILE A 209 -4.67 -18.33 -14.94
CA ILE A 209 -3.35 -18.91 -15.21
C ILE A 209 -3.16 -19.10 -16.70
N SER A 210 -4.18 -19.59 -17.42
CA SER A 210 -4.12 -19.74 -18.87
C SER A 210 -3.89 -18.39 -19.56
N THR A 211 -4.66 -17.36 -19.20
CA THR A 211 -4.49 -15.99 -19.73
C THR A 211 -3.10 -15.42 -19.45
N LEU A 212 -2.60 -15.56 -18.22
CA LEU A 212 -1.26 -15.08 -17.85
C LEU A 212 -0.14 -15.84 -18.55
N THR A 213 -0.29 -17.16 -18.70
CA THR A 213 0.71 -18.00 -19.38
C THR A 213 0.81 -17.63 -20.86
N LYS A 214 -0.33 -17.40 -21.53
CA LYS A 214 -0.36 -16.86 -22.90
C LYS A 214 0.29 -15.48 -22.99
N CYS A 215 0.05 -14.61 -22.01
CA CYS A 215 0.71 -13.30 -21.93
C CYS A 215 2.23 -13.45 -21.80
N PHE A 216 2.73 -14.35 -20.95
CA PHE A 216 4.17 -14.57 -20.75
C PHE A 216 4.90 -15.10 -21.99
N GLN A 217 4.19 -15.65 -22.97
CA GLN A 217 4.76 -16.09 -24.25
C GLN A 217 5.04 -14.91 -25.19
N THR A 218 4.35 -13.78 -25.01
CA THR A 218 4.38 -12.64 -25.95
C THR A 218 4.86 -11.34 -25.30
N ALA A 219 4.92 -11.29 -23.97
CA ALA A 219 5.37 -10.13 -23.20
C ALA A 219 6.08 -10.57 -21.92
N SER A 220 6.84 -9.66 -21.32
CA SER A 220 7.51 -9.94 -20.05
C SER A 220 6.51 -10.18 -18.91
N LYS A 221 6.96 -10.89 -17.87
CA LYS A 221 6.17 -11.10 -16.64
C LYS A 221 5.76 -9.77 -15.98
N ARG A 222 6.62 -8.74 -16.03
CA ARG A 222 6.34 -7.40 -15.49
C ARG A 222 5.23 -6.73 -16.29
N SER A 223 5.34 -6.68 -17.62
CA SER A 223 4.26 -6.22 -18.51
C SER A 223 2.93 -6.89 -18.19
N CYS A 224 2.92 -8.21 -18.14
CA CYS A 224 1.72 -8.96 -17.81
C CYS A 224 1.21 -8.57 -16.41
N ALA A 225 2.02 -8.56 -15.36
CA ALA A 225 1.54 -8.22 -14.01
C ALA A 225 0.84 -6.85 -13.92
N TYR A 226 1.30 -5.87 -14.68
CA TYR A 226 0.70 -4.53 -14.74
C TYR A 226 -0.49 -4.44 -15.72
N ARG A 227 -0.52 -5.21 -16.80
CA ARG A 227 -1.60 -5.16 -17.80
C ARG A 227 -2.96 -5.52 -17.16
N HIS A 228 -3.97 -4.72 -17.50
CA HIS A 228 -5.37 -5.04 -17.24
C HIS A 228 -6.01 -5.50 -18.55
N GLY A 229 -6.61 -6.69 -18.55
CA GLY A 229 -7.46 -7.13 -19.65
C GLY A 229 -8.89 -6.66 -19.49
N GLU A 230 -9.74 -7.13 -20.41
CA GLU A 230 -11.13 -6.70 -20.60
C GLU A 230 -12.02 -6.96 -19.36
N ASN A 231 -11.62 -7.91 -18.50
CA ASN A 231 -12.28 -8.14 -17.22
C ASN A 231 -11.34 -7.81 -16.04
N PRO A 232 -11.33 -6.55 -15.57
CA PRO A 232 -10.49 -6.11 -14.44
C PRO A 232 -10.75 -6.87 -13.13
N PHE A 233 -11.89 -7.56 -13.01
CA PHE A 233 -12.28 -8.28 -11.79
C PHE A 233 -11.68 -9.66 -11.71
N LYS A 234 -11.74 -10.44 -12.80
CA LYS A 234 -11.14 -11.78 -12.85
C LYS A 234 -9.64 -11.63 -12.68
N GLU A 235 -8.98 -10.90 -13.56
CA GLU A 235 -7.52 -10.93 -13.71
C GLU A 235 -6.70 -10.37 -12.55
N ARG A 236 -7.34 -9.63 -11.63
CA ARG A 236 -6.64 -9.05 -10.47
C ARG A 236 -6.31 -10.10 -9.38
N LEU A 237 -7.04 -11.22 -9.34
CA LEU A 237 -6.91 -12.20 -8.27
C LEU A 237 -5.55 -12.88 -8.30
N LEU A 238 -4.98 -13.16 -9.47
CA LEU A 238 -3.62 -13.70 -9.56
C LEU A 238 -2.54 -12.63 -9.60
N ARG A 239 -2.73 -11.58 -10.42
CA ARG A 239 -1.70 -10.56 -10.66
C ARG A 239 -1.21 -9.90 -9.37
N HIS A 240 -2.11 -9.56 -8.44
CA HIS A 240 -1.74 -8.93 -7.17
C HIS A 240 -0.86 -9.82 -6.25
N GLY A 241 -0.83 -11.14 -6.47
CA GLY A 241 0.03 -12.07 -5.73
C GLY A 241 1.46 -12.17 -6.29
N MET A 242 1.75 -11.57 -7.44
CA MET A 242 3.08 -11.58 -8.07
C MET A 242 4.01 -10.54 -7.41
N TYR A 243 4.14 -10.59 -6.07
CA TYR A 243 4.71 -9.50 -5.26
C TYR A 243 6.13 -9.10 -5.66
N TYR A 244 6.97 -10.06 -6.08
CA TYR A 244 8.34 -9.80 -6.53
C TYR A 244 8.41 -8.64 -7.53
N ILE A 245 7.48 -8.60 -8.50
CA ILE A 245 7.48 -7.61 -9.56
C ILE A 245 7.30 -6.21 -8.99
N PHE A 246 6.26 -6.04 -8.16
CA PHE A 246 5.93 -4.74 -7.58
C PHE A 246 6.97 -4.29 -6.55
N ILE A 247 7.40 -5.19 -5.68
CA ILE A 247 8.39 -4.86 -4.63
C ILE A 247 9.74 -4.48 -5.24
N LYS A 248 10.14 -5.13 -6.34
CA LYS A 248 11.35 -4.76 -7.08
C LYS A 248 11.26 -3.33 -7.61
N ASP A 249 10.11 -2.90 -8.11
CA ASP A 249 9.91 -1.52 -8.57
C ASP A 249 9.97 -0.51 -7.42
N TRP A 250 9.41 -0.83 -6.25
CA TRP A 250 9.53 0.04 -5.07
C TRP A 250 10.97 0.12 -4.54
N LEU A 251 11.69 -1.00 -4.47
CA LEU A 251 13.09 -1.03 -4.02
C LEU A 251 14.08 -0.42 -5.02
N ARG A 252 13.71 -0.28 -6.30
CA ARG A 252 14.48 0.46 -7.30
C ARG A 252 14.50 1.96 -7.00
N VAL A 253 13.42 2.48 -6.42
CA VAL A 253 13.22 3.92 -6.20
C VAL A 253 13.59 4.31 -4.77
N PHE A 254 13.08 3.57 -3.77
CA PHE A 254 13.30 3.88 -2.36
C PHE A 254 14.46 3.07 -1.78
N PRO A 255 15.33 3.70 -0.98
CA PRO A 255 16.30 2.98 -0.16
C PRO A 255 15.65 1.91 0.72
N ARG A 256 16.33 0.77 0.88
CA ARG A 256 15.81 -0.39 1.63
C ARG A 256 15.36 -0.05 3.06
N HIS A 257 16.02 0.90 3.72
CA HIS A 257 15.71 1.30 5.10
C HIS A 257 14.42 2.14 5.21
N GLN A 258 13.90 2.69 4.10
CA GLN A 258 12.61 3.38 4.03
C GLN A 258 11.44 2.44 3.75
N ILE A 259 11.69 1.15 3.51
CA ILE A 259 10.64 0.17 3.22
C ILE A 259 10.62 -0.90 4.32
N LEU A 260 9.51 -1.00 5.04
CA LEU A 260 9.22 -2.10 5.96
C LEU A 260 8.32 -3.13 5.28
N ILE A 261 8.81 -4.36 5.13
CA ILE A 261 8.04 -5.47 4.57
C ILE A 261 7.70 -6.46 5.69
N LEU A 262 6.41 -6.69 5.88
CA LEU A 262 5.84 -7.53 6.94
C LEU A 262 5.13 -8.74 6.33
N ARG A 263 5.03 -9.82 7.11
CA ARG A 263 4.22 -10.99 6.78
C ARG A 263 2.97 -11.02 7.63
N PHE A 264 1.82 -11.22 6.99
CA PHE A 264 0.53 -11.40 7.64
C PHE A 264 0.57 -12.57 8.62
N GLU A 265 1.24 -13.66 8.24
CA GLU A 265 1.37 -14.84 9.11
C GLU A 265 2.11 -14.50 10.42
N ASP A 266 3.12 -13.63 10.35
CA ASP A 266 3.89 -13.21 11.53
C ASP A 266 3.08 -12.22 12.37
N MET A 267 2.28 -11.35 11.75
CA MET A 267 1.35 -10.49 12.50
C MET A 267 0.33 -11.32 13.28
N VAL A 268 -0.23 -12.38 12.67
CA VAL A 268 -1.20 -13.24 13.35
C VAL A 268 -0.55 -13.97 14.53
N LYS A 269 0.70 -14.43 14.37
CA LYS A 269 1.43 -15.17 15.41
C LYS A 269 1.94 -14.29 16.56
N ASN A 270 2.45 -13.09 16.27
CA ASN A 270 3.04 -12.21 17.28
C ASN A 270 2.72 -10.73 17.02
N LYS A 271 1.47 -10.35 17.24
CA LYS A 271 0.98 -8.98 16.97
C LYS A 271 1.75 -7.91 17.74
N GLN A 272 2.03 -8.12 19.04
CA GLN A 272 2.72 -7.13 19.88
C GLN A 272 4.12 -6.84 19.34
N GLN A 273 4.93 -7.86 19.08
CA GLN A 273 6.29 -7.67 18.58
C GLN A 273 6.31 -6.97 17.22
N ILE A 274 5.40 -7.37 16.31
CA ILE A 274 5.32 -6.71 14.99
C ILE A 274 4.88 -5.26 15.13
N PHE A 275 3.88 -4.97 15.98
CA PHE A 275 3.40 -3.61 16.19
C PHE A 275 4.51 -2.70 16.77
N ARG A 276 5.25 -3.14 17.79
CA ARG A 276 6.43 -2.42 18.30
C ARG A 276 7.47 -2.16 17.21
N GLY A 277 7.72 -3.16 16.36
CA GLY A 277 8.60 -3.04 15.21
C GLY A 277 8.15 -1.96 14.22
N VAL A 278 6.84 -1.86 13.97
CA VAL A 278 6.26 -0.78 13.15
C VAL A 278 6.45 0.58 13.82
N LEU A 279 6.15 0.72 15.12
CA LEU A 279 6.33 1.98 15.84
C LEU A 279 7.80 2.44 15.79
N LYS A 280 8.75 1.52 16.03
CA LYS A 280 10.18 1.78 15.91
C LYS A 280 10.59 2.21 14.50
N PHE A 281 10.05 1.54 13.48
CA PHE A 281 10.31 1.89 12.09
C PHE A 281 9.79 3.29 11.75
N LEU A 282 8.61 3.68 12.24
CA LEU A 282 8.04 5.00 12.06
C LEU A 282 8.75 6.08 12.90
N GLY A 283 9.50 5.69 13.93
CA GLY A 283 10.22 6.62 14.80
C GLY A 283 9.33 7.33 15.81
N VAL A 284 8.14 6.79 16.09
CA VAL A 284 7.23 7.29 17.13
C VAL A 284 7.53 6.64 18.48
N ARG A 285 7.09 7.28 19.56
CA ARG A 285 7.29 6.77 20.92
C ARG A 285 6.74 5.36 21.08
N GLN A 286 7.35 4.58 21.97
CA GLN A 286 6.75 3.32 22.39
C GLN A 286 5.57 3.59 23.34
N LEU A 287 4.62 2.67 23.35
CA LEU A 287 3.45 2.74 24.20
C LEU A 287 3.71 2.09 25.56
N THR A 288 2.86 2.43 26.53
CA THR A 288 2.79 1.66 27.78
C THR A 288 2.28 0.25 27.47
N ILE A 289 2.58 -0.70 28.36
CA ILE A 289 2.09 -2.08 28.22
C ILE A 289 0.55 -2.12 28.14
N ALA A 290 -0.14 -1.26 28.90
CA ALA A 290 -1.60 -1.19 28.91
C ALA A 290 -2.15 -0.69 27.57
N ASP A 291 -1.65 0.44 27.05
CA ASP A 291 -2.09 1.01 25.77
C ASP A 291 -1.79 0.06 24.62
N GLU A 292 -0.60 -0.55 24.61
CA GLU A 292 -0.23 -1.52 23.59
C GLU A 292 -1.17 -2.73 23.59
N ASN A 293 -1.43 -3.30 24.76
CA ASN A 293 -2.34 -4.45 24.89
C ASN A 293 -3.77 -4.08 24.48
N HIS A 294 -4.23 -2.87 24.78
CA HIS A 294 -5.54 -2.39 24.34
C HIS A 294 -5.62 -2.33 22.81
N ILE A 295 -4.63 -1.71 22.16
CA ILE A 295 -4.61 -1.50 20.71
C ILE A 295 -4.46 -2.83 19.96
N VAL A 296 -3.53 -3.69 20.40
CA VAL A 296 -3.19 -4.93 19.70
C VAL A 296 -4.30 -5.99 19.82
N ASN A 297 -5.03 -5.99 20.94
CA ASN A 297 -6.16 -6.88 21.16
C ASN A 297 -7.51 -6.29 20.71
N GLY A 298 -7.47 -5.15 20.04
CA GLY A 298 -8.64 -4.53 19.42
C GLY A 298 -9.32 -5.43 18.36
N PRO A 299 -10.45 -4.98 17.82
CA PRO A 299 -11.25 -5.76 16.88
C PRO A 299 -10.47 -6.09 15.61
N ILE A 300 -10.62 -7.33 15.13
CA ILE A 300 -10.07 -7.76 13.83
C ILE A 300 -11.01 -7.29 12.72
N MET A 301 -10.46 -6.60 11.73
CA MET A 301 -11.19 -5.97 10.65
C MET A 301 -11.40 -6.90 9.46
N ASN A 302 -12.45 -6.65 8.67
CA ASN A 302 -12.74 -7.33 7.40
C ASN A 302 -12.79 -8.87 7.49
N GLN A 303 -13.26 -9.39 8.63
CA GLN A 303 -13.48 -10.82 8.79
C GLN A 303 -14.51 -11.34 7.78
N ARG A 304 -14.31 -12.56 7.30
CA ARG A 304 -15.29 -13.23 6.44
C ARG A 304 -16.62 -13.38 7.20
N PRO A 305 -17.77 -12.98 6.61
CA PRO A 305 -19.07 -13.21 7.24
C PRO A 305 -19.38 -14.71 7.32
N PRO A 306 -20.22 -15.15 8.27
CA PRO A 306 -20.52 -16.57 8.48
C PRO A 306 -20.97 -17.31 7.21
N THR A 307 -21.78 -16.67 6.37
CA THR A 307 -22.26 -17.22 5.10
C THR A 307 -21.12 -17.62 4.16
N LEU A 308 -20.07 -16.80 4.07
CA LEU A 308 -18.90 -17.09 3.24
C LEU A 308 -17.93 -18.07 3.92
N ARG A 309 -17.93 -18.17 5.25
CA ARG A 309 -17.14 -19.20 5.97
C ARG A 309 -17.65 -20.61 5.67
N ARG A 310 -18.97 -20.78 5.48
CA ARG A 310 -19.60 -22.07 5.15
C ARG A 310 -19.17 -22.66 3.80
N ILE A 311 -18.63 -21.84 2.90
CA ILE A 311 -18.10 -22.32 1.60
C ILE A 311 -16.88 -23.24 1.81
N GLY A 312 -16.17 -23.09 2.93
CA GLY A 312 -15.04 -23.95 3.29
C GLY A 312 -13.73 -23.59 2.60
N ASP A 313 -12.79 -24.52 2.63
CA ASP A 313 -11.46 -24.36 2.06
C ASP A 313 -11.44 -24.67 0.56
N MET A 314 -10.53 -24.00 -0.16
CA MET A 314 -10.33 -24.27 -1.58
C MET A 314 -9.92 -25.74 -1.82
N TYR A 315 -10.29 -26.30 -2.98
CA TYR A 315 -9.89 -27.67 -3.31
C TYR A 315 -8.36 -27.85 -3.26
N PRO A 316 -7.86 -29.02 -2.80
CA PRO A 316 -6.44 -29.33 -2.80
C PRO A 316 -5.79 -29.14 -4.18
N LYS A 317 -6.47 -29.59 -5.26
CA LYS A 317 -6.04 -29.38 -6.65
C LYS A 317 -5.87 -27.90 -7.01
N THR A 318 -6.72 -27.02 -6.48
CA THR A 318 -6.61 -25.57 -6.70
C THR A 318 -5.41 -25.01 -5.96
N ARG A 319 -5.18 -25.44 -4.71
CA ARG A 319 -4.01 -25.01 -3.92
C ARG A 319 -2.72 -25.42 -4.60
N GLU A 320 -2.62 -26.66 -5.07
CA GLU A 320 -1.45 -27.17 -5.77
C GLU A 320 -1.20 -26.40 -7.08
N LEU A 321 -2.25 -26.17 -7.88
CA LEU A 321 -2.18 -25.37 -9.09
C LEU A 321 -1.62 -23.96 -8.81
N LEU A 322 -2.14 -23.29 -7.78
CA LEU A 322 -1.69 -21.95 -7.39
C LEU A 322 -0.27 -21.96 -6.82
N HIS A 323 0.10 -23.00 -6.07
CA HIS A 323 1.48 -23.18 -5.59
C HIS A 323 2.46 -23.26 -6.75
N ARG A 324 2.20 -24.11 -7.75
CA ARG A 324 3.05 -24.23 -8.95
C ARG A 324 3.14 -22.89 -9.70
N PHE A 325 2.05 -22.16 -9.82
CA PHE A 325 2.03 -20.84 -10.46
C PHE A 325 2.88 -19.79 -9.71
N TYR A 326 2.72 -19.68 -8.39
CA TYR A 326 3.40 -18.64 -7.60
C TYR A 326 4.84 -18.98 -7.22
N ALA A 327 5.21 -20.26 -7.17
CA ALA A 327 6.55 -20.72 -6.79
C ALA A 327 7.71 -19.91 -7.41
N PRO A 328 7.79 -19.69 -8.74
CA PRO A 328 8.88 -18.92 -9.32
C PRO A 328 8.93 -17.46 -8.82
N PHE A 329 7.79 -16.82 -8.58
CA PHE A 329 7.74 -15.45 -8.06
C PHE A 329 8.14 -15.39 -6.58
N ASN A 330 7.75 -16.39 -5.80
CA ASN A 330 8.09 -16.48 -4.37
C ASN A 330 9.59 -16.73 -4.17
N VAL A 331 10.21 -17.56 -5.02
CA VAL A 331 11.67 -17.79 -5.03
C VAL A 331 12.43 -16.49 -5.30
N GLU A 332 12.01 -15.74 -6.33
CA GLU A 332 12.62 -14.44 -6.65
C GLU A 332 12.41 -13.42 -5.52
N LEU A 333 11.24 -13.40 -4.90
CA LEU A 333 10.96 -12.52 -3.75
C LEU A 333 11.84 -12.86 -2.54
N ALA A 334 11.91 -14.14 -2.17
CA ALA A 334 12.72 -14.61 -1.05
C ALA A 334 14.20 -14.28 -1.26
N ARG A 335 14.71 -14.43 -2.49
CA ARG A 335 16.07 -14.03 -2.85
C ARG A 335 16.26 -12.51 -2.75
N LEU A 336 15.34 -11.72 -3.32
CA LEU A 336 15.39 -10.26 -3.28
C LEU A 336 15.40 -9.70 -1.86
N LEU A 337 14.65 -10.34 -0.95
CA LEU A 337 14.53 -9.91 0.44
C LEU A 337 15.51 -10.60 1.38
N ASN A 338 16.30 -11.56 0.87
CA ASN A 338 17.14 -12.46 1.65
C ASN A 338 16.39 -13.10 2.83
N ASP A 339 15.19 -13.61 2.57
CA ASP A 339 14.29 -14.17 3.59
C ASP A 339 13.47 -15.33 3.02
N SER A 340 13.85 -16.54 3.39
CA SER A 340 13.22 -17.79 2.94
C SER A 340 11.77 -17.95 3.40
N ARG A 341 11.32 -17.17 4.38
CA ARG A 341 9.93 -17.25 4.87
C ARG A 341 8.93 -16.75 3.82
N PHE A 342 9.36 -15.98 2.83
CA PHE A 342 8.55 -15.59 1.66
C PHE A 342 8.48 -16.66 0.57
N LEU A 343 9.08 -17.84 0.76
CA LEU A 343 8.82 -18.98 -0.12
C LEU A 343 7.43 -19.57 0.14
N TRP A 344 6.89 -19.39 1.35
CA TRP A 344 5.65 -20.00 1.83
C TRP A 344 5.60 -21.52 1.59
N ILE A 345 6.74 -22.20 1.80
CA ILE A 345 6.85 -23.66 1.76
C ILE A 345 6.16 -24.19 3.03
N GLN A 346 4.86 -24.43 2.93
CA GLN A 346 3.97 -25.12 3.88
C GLN A 346 4.01 -24.68 5.37
N HIS A 347 2.87 -24.16 5.83
CA HIS A 347 2.23 -24.60 7.08
C HIS A 347 0.77 -24.90 6.78
#